data_AF-A0A351AV79-F1
#
_entry.id   AF-A0A351AV79-F1
#
_cell.length_a   1.000
_cell.length_b   1.000
_cell.length_c   1.000
_cell.angle_alpha   90.00
_cell.angle_beta   90.00
_cell.angle_gamma   90.00
#
_symmetry.space_group_name_H-M   'P 1'
#
loop_
_entity.id
_entity.type
_entity.pdbx_description
1 polymer ?
#
loop_
_entity_poly.entity_id
_entity_poly.type
_entity_poly.pdbx_seq_one_letter_code
_entity_poly.pdbx_strand_id
1 'polypeptide(L)'
;SALSDYIIQKTNESEIVREQKSPENANLDVLTGLPFTLDSETELSADKKAEEVTAYFASLTDMQKTEIYKKIIAEPEQAELDAAVEEYMAMYPTRESMVQLAAATYGFDVATAEEYLSDYTDEELRNLMREQLVSAVKKKYADKAEAEIMQIVFAHSAPNDLFGTAGYAAVADIFDKTIANDTHVEKLAEYYDKFMPSKVSGTTLDETLEKLGAVDPDSPKTVNLYAATFEDKEAIADNIAEYNRNADEDKVIEYTDYVALLMSGVTTMIDAVSYGLIAFVAISLVVSSIMIGIITYISVLERTKEIGILRSIGASKRDISSVFNAETLIIGFCAGAIGIIASMLLCIPLNLIVRSLTGIDTLTAVLPWRAGIILVLISMVLTLIAGIIPSRIAAKKDPVAALRAE
;
A
#
# COMPACT_ATOMS: atom_id res chain seq x y z
N SER A 1 6.28 -18.31 -28.61
CA SER A 1 5.88 -19.74 -28.72
C SER A 1 5.19 -19.87 -30.06
N ALA A 2 5.41 -20.95 -30.83
CA ALA A 2 4.84 -21.08 -32.17
C ALA A 2 3.32 -20.87 -32.22
N LEU A 3 2.59 -21.23 -31.15
CA LEU A 3 1.15 -20.96 -31.05
C LEU A 3 0.84 -19.46 -30.87
N SER A 4 1.59 -18.76 -30.02
CA SER A 4 1.45 -17.31 -29.83
C SER A 4 1.76 -16.57 -31.12
N ASP A 5 2.84 -16.95 -31.81
CA ASP A 5 3.26 -16.32 -33.05
C ASP A 5 2.20 -16.52 -34.15
N TYR A 6 1.61 -17.72 -34.22
CA TYR A 6 0.50 -18.02 -35.12
C TYR A 6 -0.77 -17.21 -34.82
N ILE A 7 -1.14 -17.06 -33.54
CA ILE A 7 -2.30 -16.26 -33.13
C ILE A 7 -2.09 -14.79 -33.46
N ILE A 8 -0.92 -14.22 -33.12
CA ILE A 8 -0.56 -12.83 -33.43
C ILE A 8 -0.66 -12.58 -34.93
N GLN A 9 -0.07 -13.47 -35.74
CA GLN A 9 -0.14 -13.36 -37.19
C GLN A 9 -1.59 -13.41 -37.68
N LYS A 10 -2.38 -14.39 -37.23
CA LYS A 10 -3.78 -14.53 -37.66
C LYS A 10 -4.67 -13.34 -37.28
N THR A 11 -4.47 -12.78 -36.09
CA THR A 11 -5.23 -11.61 -35.65
C THR A 11 -4.82 -10.37 -36.43
N ASN A 12 -3.52 -10.14 -36.63
CA ASN A 12 -3.03 -9.01 -37.43
C ASN A 12 -3.41 -9.09 -38.92
N GLU A 13 -3.56 -10.29 -39.46
CA GLU A 13 -4.02 -10.53 -40.83
C GLU A 13 -5.55 -10.47 -40.99
N SER A 14 -6.31 -10.36 -39.89
CA SER A 14 -7.77 -10.28 -39.94
C SER A 14 -8.23 -9.03 -40.70
N GLU A 15 -9.35 -9.15 -41.40
CA GLU A 15 -9.89 -8.10 -42.27
C GLU A 15 -10.09 -6.79 -41.50
N ILE A 16 -10.70 -6.87 -40.31
CA ILE A 16 -11.00 -5.70 -39.46
C ILE A 16 -9.73 -5.00 -38.92
N VAL A 17 -8.68 -5.76 -38.56
CA VAL A 17 -7.41 -5.17 -38.11
C VAL A 17 -6.68 -4.51 -39.26
N ARG A 18 -6.70 -5.12 -40.45
CA ARG A 18 -6.12 -4.53 -41.66
C ARG A 18 -6.85 -3.27 -42.10
N GLU A 19 -8.17 -3.25 -41.98
CA GLU A 19 -9.01 -2.09 -42.25
C GLU A 19 -8.73 -0.94 -41.27
N GLN A 20 -8.63 -1.23 -39.97
CA GLN A 20 -8.28 -0.23 -38.96
C GLN A 20 -6.87 0.35 -39.15
N LYS A 21 -5.91 -0.47 -39.61
CA LYS A 21 -4.53 -0.05 -39.89
C LYS A 21 -4.37 0.65 -41.25
N SER A 22 -5.43 0.75 -42.06
CA SER A 22 -5.37 1.41 -43.37
C SER A 22 -5.11 2.92 -43.19
N PRO A 23 -4.25 3.55 -44.02
CA PRO A 23 -4.04 5.00 -43.99
C PRO A 23 -5.34 5.81 -44.19
N GLU A 24 -6.32 5.22 -44.88
CA GLU A 24 -7.64 5.84 -45.11
C GLU A 24 -8.47 5.95 -43.82
N ASN A 25 -8.20 5.11 -42.82
CA ASN A 25 -8.89 5.06 -41.53
C ASN A 25 -8.02 5.57 -40.37
N ALA A 26 -6.97 6.36 -40.66
CA ALA A 26 -6.03 6.83 -39.64
C ALA A 26 -6.69 7.65 -38.50
N ASN A 27 -7.77 8.37 -38.81
CA ASN A 27 -8.62 9.07 -37.83
C ASN A 27 -10.05 8.52 -37.83
N LEU A 28 -10.25 7.21 -38.01
CA LEU A 28 -11.56 6.56 -37.99
C LEU A 28 -11.51 5.30 -37.14
N ASP A 29 -12.39 5.19 -36.16
CA ASP A 29 -12.62 3.96 -35.43
C ASP A 29 -13.58 3.06 -36.21
N VAL A 30 -13.07 1.93 -36.74
CA VAL A 30 -13.87 0.99 -37.52
C VAL A 30 -14.96 0.30 -36.70
N LEU A 31 -14.85 0.29 -35.36
CA LEU A 31 -15.87 -0.30 -34.48
C LEU A 31 -17.10 0.60 -34.33
N THR A 32 -16.91 1.91 -34.34
CA THR A 32 -17.99 2.88 -34.12
C THR A 32 -18.39 3.62 -35.40
N GLY A 33 -17.53 3.62 -36.43
CA GLY A 33 -17.69 4.41 -37.64
C GLY A 33 -17.50 5.91 -37.42
N LEU A 34 -16.93 6.31 -36.27
CA LEU A 34 -16.71 7.69 -35.86
C LEU A 34 -15.21 8.01 -35.81
N PRO A 35 -14.83 9.29 -35.98
CA PRO A 35 -13.43 9.68 -35.85
C PRO A 35 -12.92 9.58 -34.42
N PHE A 36 -11.63 9.29 -34.22
CA PHE A 36 -11.02 9.25 -32.88
C PHE A 36 -11.01 10.64 -32.24
N THR A 37 -10.63 11.65 -33.02
CA THR A 37 -10.64 13.06 -32.60
C THR A 37 -11.32 13.93 -33.65
N LEU A 38 -12.00 14.99 -33.19
CA LEU A 38 -12.40 16.10 -34.06
C LEU A 38 -11.19 16.97 -34.35
N ASP A 39 -11.13 17.59 -35.53
CA ASP A 39 -10.12 18.60 -35.83
C ASP A 39 -10.16 19.71 -34.77
N SER A 40 -9.00 20.10 -34.24
CA SER A 40 -8.81 20.97 -33.07
C SER A 40 -9.49 22.35 -33.12
N GLU A 41 -10.15 22.70 -34.22
CA GLU A 41 -10.89 23.96 -34.43
C GLU A 41 -12.39 23.89 -34.11
N THR A 42 -12.90 22.76 -33.61
CA THR A 42 -14.37 22.53 -33.48
C THR A 42 -14.89 22.44 -32.04
N GLU A 43 -14.37 23.26 -31.11
CA GLU A 43 -15.17 23.53 -29.90
C GLU A 43 -16.28 24.52 -30.29
N LEU A 44 -17.48 23.97 -30.53
CA LEU A 44 -18.66 24.75 -30.90
C LEU A 44 -18.98 25.77 -29.80
N SER A 45 -19.22 27.03 -30.19
CA SER A 45 -19.69 28.05 -29.25
C SER A 45 -21.00 27.64 -28.59
N ALA A 46 -21.30 28.16 -27.40
CA ALA A 46 -22.54 27.86 -26.69
C ALA A 46 -23.79 28.14 -27.55
N ASP A 47 -23.78 29.21 -28.34
CA ASP A 47 -24.86 29.53 -29.29
C ASP A 47 -25.04 28.45 -30.36
N LYS A 48 -23.92 27.92 -30.89
CA LYS A 48 -23.95 26.86 -31.90
C LYS A 48 -24.42 25.53 -31.32
N LYS A 49 -23.96 25.19 -30.11
CA LYS A 49 -24.45 24.01 -29.37
C LYS A 49 -25.96 24.10 -29.11
N ALA A 50 -26.44 25.28 -28.71
CA ALA A 50 -27.87 25.52 -28.47
C ALA A 50 -28.71 25.40 -29.75
N GLU A 51 -28.22 25.92 -30.89
CA GLU A 51 -28.85 25.77 -32.21
C GLU A 51 -28.94 24.29 -32.61
N GLU A 52 -27.82 23.56 -32.53
CA GLU A 52 -27.75 22.15 -32.95
C GLU A 52 -28.59 21.23 -32.07
N VAL A 53 -28.56 21.38 -30.74
CA VAL A 53 -29.35 20.53 -29.85
C VAL A 53 -30.85 20.77 -30.02
N THR A 54 -31.27 22.01 -30.25
CA THR A 54 -32.67 22.35 -30.47
C THR A 54 -33.17 21.73 -31.78
N ALA A 55 -32.36 21.78 -32.84
CA ALA A 55 -32.67 21.12 -34.11
C ALA A 55 -32.69 19.59 -33.96
N TYR A 56 -31.76 19.01 -33.19
CA TYR A 56 -31.74 17.58 -32.90
C TYR A 56 -32.99 17.15 -32.15
N PHE A 57 -33.34 17.83 -31.06
CA PHE A 57 -34.54 17.57 -30.28
C PHE A 57 -35.82 17.66 -31.12
N ALA A 58 -35.91 18.64 -32.04
CA ALA A 58 -37.04 18.73 -32.96
C ALA A 58 -37.15 17.55 -33.94
N SER A 59 -36.03 16.88 -34.26
CA SER A 59 -36.00 15.71 -35.17
C SER A 59 -36.35 14.38 -34.50
N LEU A 60 -36.40 14.35 -33.16
CA LEU A 60 -36.65 13.13 -32.39
C LEU A 60 -38.11 12.68 -32.46
N THR A 61 -38.32 11.38 -32.37
CA THR A 61 -39.65 10.79 -32.19
C THR A 61 -40.22 11.10 -30.80
N ASP A 62 -41.54 11.06 -30.64
CA ASP A 62 -42.22 11.32 -29.36
C ASP A 62 -41.70 10.43 -28.21
N MET A 63 -41.35 9.19 -28.52
CA MET A 63 -40.77 8.25 -27.56
C MET A 63 -39.34 8.64 -27.16
N GLN A 64 -38.51 9.07 -28.12
CA GLN A 64 -37.15 9.56 -27.83
C GLN A 64 -37.18 10.86 -27.01
N LYS A 65 -38.08 11.79 -27.35
CA LYS A 65 -38.31 13.01 -26.58
C LYS A 65 -38.73 12.70 -25.14
N THR A 66 -39.62 11.71 -24.95
CA THR A 66 -40.04 11.26 -23.62
C THR A 66 -38.88 10.73 -22.80
N GLU A 67 -38.00 9.91 -23.39
CA GLU A 67 -36.83 9.37 -22.68
C GLU A 67 -35.82 10.45 -22.29
N ILE A 68 -35.60 11.45 -23.16
CA ILE A 68 -34.74 12.60 -22.83
C ILE A 68 -35.40 13.46 -21.75
N TYR A 69 -36.69 13.77 -21.88
CA TYR A 69 -37.42 14.56 -20.90
C TYR A 69 -37.38 13.91 -19.52
N LYS A 70 -37.59 12.59 -19.44
CA LYS A 70 -37.43 11.81 -18.20
C LYS A 70 -36.05 12.03 -17.57
N LYS A 71 -34.98 12.00 -18.36
CA LYS A 71 -33.60 12.25 -17.87
C LYS A 71 -33.39 13.69 -17.41
N ILE A 72 -34.02 14.66 -18.07
CA ILE A 72 -33.94 16.08 -17.68
C ILE A 72 -34.60 16.28 -16.31
N ILE A 73 -35.84 15.79 -16.12
CA ILE A 73 -36.56 16.00 -14.85
C ILE A 73 -36.09 15.06 -13.72
N ALA A 74 -35.35 13.98 -14.04
CA ALA A 74 -34.74 13.08 -13.07
C ALA A 74 -33.51 13.68 -12.38
N GLU A 75 -32.92 14.74 -12.95
CA GLU A 75 -31.74 15.41 -12.40
C GLU A 75 -32.11 16.79 -11.86
N PRO A 76 -32.12 16.98 -10.53
CA PRO A 76 -32.33 18.31 -9.95
C PRO A 76 -31.16 19.24 -10.28
N GLU A 77 -31.43 20.54 -10.34
CA GLU A 77 -30.37 21.55 -10.41
C GLU A 77 -29.47 21.43 -9.17
N GLN A 78 -28.18 21.73 -9.32
CA GLN A 78 -27.20 21.55 -8.23
C GLN A 78 -27.62 22.27 -6.94
N ALA A 79 -28.19 23.46 -7.04
CA ALA A 79 -28.71 24.21 -5.89
C ALA A 79 -29.90 23.52 -5.20
N GLU A 80 -30.79 22.87 -5.96
CA GLU A 80 -31.91 22.09 -5.42
C GLU A 80 -31.43 20.81 -4.76
N LEU A 81 -30.44 20.14 -5.37
CA LEU A 81 -29.80 18.95 -4.81
C LEU A 81 -29.14 19.28 -3.47
N ASP A 82 -28.35 20.35 -3.42
CA ASP A 82 -27.65 20.77 -2.20
C ASP A 82 -28.65 21.18 -1.11
N ALA A 83 -29.72 21.90 -1.46
CA ALA A 83 -30.77 22.26 -0.53
C ALA A 83 -31.51 21.03 0.03
N ALA A 84 -31.85 20.07 -0.83
CA ALA A 84 -32.50 18.83 -0.40
C ALA A 84 -31.59 18.00 0.51
N VAL A 85 -30.31 17.89 0.17
CA VAL A 85 -29.33 17.15 0.99
C VAL A 85 -29.13 17.83 2.35
N GLU A 86 -29.06 19.17 2.40
CA GLU A 86 -28.98 19.88 3.68
C GLU A 86 -30.25 19.78 4.51
N GLU A 87 -31.44 19.76 3.89
CA GLU A 87 -32.69 19.49 4.59
C GLU A 87 -32.67 18.10 5.25
N TYR A 88 -32.20 17.08 4.53
CA TYR A 88 -32.02 15.73 5.08
C TYR A 88 -30.96 15.68 6.18
N MET A 89 -29.82 16.36 6.01
CA MET A 89 -28.76 16.42 7.02
C MET A 89 -29.20 17.16 8.29
N ALA A 90 -30.09 18.15 8.17
CA ALA A 90 -30.65 18.87 9.31
C ALA A 90 -31.53 17.97 10.21
N MET A 91 -32.06 16.87 9.68
CA MET A 91 -32.78 15.86 10.48
C MET A 91 -31.83 15.02 11.36
N TYR A 92 -30.53 15.02 11.06
CA TYR A 92 -29.50 14.25 11.77
C TYR A 92 -28.33 15.15 12.23
N PRO A 93 -28.58 16.13 13.12
CA PRO A 93 -27.58 17.14 13.48
C PRO A 93 -26.46 16.61 14.39
N THR A 94 -26.66 15.49 15.08
CA THR A 94 -25.73 14.94 16.09
C THR A 94 -25.17 13.58 15.68
N ARG A 95 -23.97 13.25 16.18
CA ARG A 95 -23.36 11.92 15.98
C ARG A 95 -24.29 10.77 16.36
N GLU A 96 -25.00 10.91 17.47
CA GLU A 96 -25.98 9.91 17.92
C GLU A 96 -27.08 9.66 16.86
N SER A 97 -27.64 10.72 16.28
CA SER A 97 -28.66 10.59 15.24
C SER A 97 -28.12 9.95 13.94
N MET A 98 -26.85 10.21 13.62
CA MET A 98 -26.16 9.62 12.48
C MET A 98 -25.90 8.11 12.68
N VAL A 99 -25.46 7.72 13.88
CA VAL A 99 -25.26 6.30 14.26
C VAL A 99 -26.59 5.56 14.26
N GLN A 100 -27.67 6.17 14.76
CA GLN A 100 -29.01 5.58 14.72
C GLN A 100 -29.50 5.36 13.27
N LEU A 101 -29.24 6.30 12.37
CA LEU A 101 -29.58 6.13 10.95
C LEU A 101 -28.78 4.98 10.34
N ALA A 102 -27.46 4.94 10.56
CA ALA A 102 -26.62 3.87 10.04
C ALA A 102 -27.06 2.49 10.56
N ALA A 103 -27.37 2.38 11.85
CA ALA A 103 -27.91 1.16 12.46
C ALA A 103 -29.20 0.72 11.76
N ALA A 104 -30.14 1.64 11.51
CA ALA A 104 -31.39 1.37 10.82
C ALA A 104 -31.19 0.99 9.34
N THR A 105 -30.26 1.63 8.63
CA THR A 105 -29.99 1.38 7.22
C THR A 105 -29.34 0.01 6.98
N TYR A 106 -28.37 -0.38 7.82
CA TYR A 106 -27.64 -1.64 7.67
C TYR A 106 -28.21 -2.79 8.50
N GLY A 107 -29.24 -2.52 9.31
CA GLY A 107 -29.89 -3.52 10.17
C GLY A 107 -29.02 -3.95 11.35
N PHE A 108 -28.08 -3.11 11.77
CA PHE A 108 -27.27 -3.33 12.97
C PHE A 108 -28.01 -2.85 14.22
N ASP A 109 -27.65 -3.39 15.38
CA ASP A 109 -27.97 -2.72 16.63
C ASP A 109 -27.10 -1.46 16.81
N VAL A 110 -27.58 -0.52 17.62
CA VAL A 110 -26.94 0.80 17.79
C VAL A 110 -25.51 0.67 18.36
N ALA A 111 -25.24 -0.30 19.22
CA ALA A 111 -23.91 -0.47 19.81
C ALA A 111 -22.90 -0.99 18.78
N THR A 112 -23.30 -1.96 17.94
CA THR A 112 -22.48 -2.44 16.82
C THR A 112 -22.19 -1.33 15.81
N ALA A 113 -23.18 -0.46 15.51
CA ALA A 113 -22.98 0.67 14.63
C ALA A 113 -22.04 1.73 15.24
N GLU A 114 -22.12 1.97 16.54
CA GLU A 114 -21.24 2.91 17.25
C GLU A 114 -19.79 2.41 17.27
N GLU A 115 -19.58 1.11 17.49
CA GLU A 115 -18.26 0.48 17.41
C GLU A 115 -17.68 0.58 16.00
N TYR A 116 -18.46 0.22 14.97
CA TYR A 116 -18.03 0.28 13.58
C TYR A 116 -17.69 1.70 13.11
N LEU A 117 -18.39 2.71 13.64
CA LEU A 117 -18.18 4.11 13.27
C LEU A 117 -17.20 4.83 14.20
N SER A 118 -16.66 4.17 15.22
CA SER A 118 -15.78 4.79 16.22
C SER A 118 -14.47 5.34 15.64
N ASP A 119 -13.98 4.72 14.56
CA ASP A 119 -12.77 5.15 13.85
C ASP A 119 -12.98 6.42 13.00
N TYR A 120 -14.24 6.82 12.75
CA TYR A 120 -14.57 7.99 11.95
C TYR A 120 -14.79 9.23 12.82
N THR A 121 -14.13 10.33 12.45
CA THR A 121 -14.42 11.66 13.01
C THR A 121 -15.84 12.11 12.66
N ASP A 122 -16.36 13.09 13.40
CA ASP A 122 -17.70 13.63 13.14
C ASP A 122 -17.81 14.26 11.74
N GLU A 123 -16.72 14.84 11.24
CA GLU A 123 -16.66 15.45 9.91
C GLU A 123 -16.64 14.38 8.80
N GLU A 124 -15.85 13.32 8.97
CA GLU A 124 -15.82 12.19 8.03
C GLU A 124 -17.16 11.47 7.97
N LEU A 125 -17.81 11.27 9.12
CA LEU A 125 -19.14 10.67 9.18
C LEU A 125 -20.18 11.53 8.46
N ARG A 126 -20.14 12.86 8.64
CA ARG A 126 -21.03 13.79 7.94
C ARG A 126 -20.79 13.77 6.42
N ASN A 127 -19.54 13.72 5.98
CA ASN A 127 -19.21 13.68 4.55
C ASN A 127 -19.66 12.37 3.91
N LEU A 128 -19.43 11.23 4.57
CA LEU A 128 -19.89 9.92 4.12
C LEU A 128 -21.41 9.87 3.99
N MET A 129 -22.13 10.40 4.99
CA MET A 129 -23.60 10.50 4.92
C MET A 129 -24.06 11.43 3.80
N ARG A 130 -23.39 12.57 3.60
CA ARG A 130 -23.71 13.51 2.52
C ARG A 130 -23.62 12.82 1.16
N GLU A 131 -22.56 12.06 0.89
CA GLU A 131 -22.40 11.31 -0.36
C GLU A 131 -23.52 10.28 -0.57
N GLN A 132 -23.87 9.52 0.48
CA GLN A 132 -24.98 8.57 0.40
C GLN A 132 -26.33 9.25 0.16
N LEU A 133 -26.57 10.38 0.83
CA LEU A 133 -27.78 11.18 0.65
C LEU A 133 -27.88 11.78 -0.74
N VAL A 134 -26.78 12.27 -1.33
CA VAL A 134 -26.77 12.74 -2.72
C VAL A 134 -27.28 11.64 -3.66
N SER A 135 -26.77 10.42 -3.52
CA SER A 135 -27.21 9.27 -4.32
C SER A 135 -28.69 8.93 -4.08
N ALA A 136 -29.13 8.91 -2.82
CA ALA A 136 -30.51 8.63 -2.45
C ALA A 136 -31.50 9.70 -2.95
N VAL A 137 -31.13 10.97 -2.87
CA VAL A 137 -31.91 12.11 -3.38
C VAL A 137 -32.01 12.02 -4.90
N LYS A 138 -30.90 11.81 -5.61
CA LYS A 138 -30.93 11.61 -7.08
C LYS A 138 -31.85 10.46 -7.48
N LYS A 139 -31.80 9.33 -6.78
CA LYS A 139 -32.70 8.20 -7.02
C LYS A 139 -34.18 8.59 -6.80
N LYS A 140 -34.50 9.29 -5.72
CA LYS A 140 -35.86 9.77 -5.43
C LYS A 140 -36.39 10.69 -6.53
N TYR A 141 -35.54 11.57 -7.07
CA TYR A 141 -35.89 12.42 -8.21
C TYR A 141 -36.13 11.61 -9.48
N ALA A 142 -35.30 10.60 -9.76
CA ALA A 142 -35.52 9.67 -10.87
C ALA A 142 -36.84 8.89 -10.73
N ASP A 143 -37.17 8.37 -9.54
CA ASP A 143 -38.43 7.67 -9.28
C ASP A 143 -39.63 8.61 -9.44
N LYS A 144 -39.50 9.87 -8.99
CA LYS A 144 -40.54 10.90 -9.15
C LYS A 144 -40.74 11.25 -10.63
N ALA A 145 -39.65 11.41 -11.38
CA ALA A 145 -39.66 11.63 -12.81
C ALA A 145 -40.39 10.51 -13.55
N GLU A 146 -40.07 9.25 -13.23
CA GLU A 146 -40.73 8.08 -13.82
C GLU A 146 -42.23 8.06 -13.51
N ALA A 147 -42.62 8.34 -12.27
CA ALA A 147 -44.02 8.42 -11.85
C ALA A 147 -44.79 9.55 -12.56
N GLU A 148 -44.16 10.72 -12.72
CA GLU A 148 -44.76 11.87 -13.42
C GLU A 148 -45.01 11.55 -14.89
N ILE A 149 -44.02 10.98 -15.59
CA ILE A 149 -44.15 10.55 -16.99
C ILE A 149 -45.25 9.49 -17.11
N MET A 150 -45.27 8.49 -16.23
CA MET A 150 -46.28 7.43 -16.25
C MET A 150 -47.69 8.00 -16.03
N GLN A 151 -47.84 8.97 -15.14
CA GLN A 151 -49.11 9.64 -14.89
C GLN A 151 -49.59 10.43 -16.12
N ILE A 152 -48.70 11.17 -16.78
CA ILE A 152 -49.04 11.92 -18.00
C ILE A 152 -49.44 10.96 -19.11
N VAL A 153 -48.65 9.91 -19.34
CA VAL A 153 -48.93 8.88 -20.36
C VAL A 153 -50.30 8.26 -20.10
N PHE A 154 -50.57 7.82 -18.87
CA PHE A 154 -51.84 7.19 -18.50
C PHE A 154 -53.05 8.13 -18.65
N ALA A 155 -52.90 9.40 -18.26
CA ALA A 155 -53.98 10.39 -18.35
C ALA A 155 -54.40 10.70 -19.80
N HIS A 156 -53.52 10.45 -20.77
CA HIS A 156 -53.74 10.72 -22.19
C HIS A 156 -53.88 9.44 -23.04
N SER A 157 -53.90 8.26 -22.41
CA SER A 157 -54.14 6.98 -23.09
C SER A 157 -55.57 6.88 -23.62
N ALA A 158 -55.72 6.54 -24.90
CA ALA A 158 -57.02 6.26 -25.51
C ALA A 158 -57.45 4.79 -25.32
N PRO A 159 -58.76 4.46 -25.28
CA PRO A 159 -59.24 3.08 -25.05
C PRO A 159 -58.73 2.00 -26.02
N ASN A 160 -58.27 2.40 -27.21
CA ASN A 160 -57.74 1.51 -28.26
C ASN A 160 -56.23 1.72 -28.54
N ASP A 161 -55.52 2.47 -27.69
CA ASP A 161 -54.10 2.78 -27.85
C ASP A 161 -53.23 1.83 -27.02
N LEU A 162 -52.98 0.64 -27.59
CA LEU A 162 -52.25 -0.44 -26.91
C LEU A 162 -50.79 -0.09 -26.60
N PHE A 163 -50.21 0.86 -27.34
CA PHE A 163 -48.80 1.26 -27.22
C PHE A 163 -48.61 2.60 -26.50
N GLY A 164 -49.69 3.24 -26.03
CA GLY A 164 -49.63 4.52 -25.31
C GLY A 164 -49.16 5.71 -26.17
N THR A 165 -49.30 5.62 -27.50
CA THR A 165 -48.84 6.62 -28.47
C THR A 165 -49.34 8.03 -28.17
N ALA A 166 -50.61 8.18 -27.77
CA ALA A 166 -51.18 9.48 -27.40
C ALA A 166 -50.58 10.04 -26.09
N GLY A 167 -50.22 9.15 -25.16
CA GLY A 167 -49.53 9.49 -23.93
C GLY A 167 -48.11 9.99 -24.16
N TYR A 168 -47.33 9.29 -24.99
CA TYR A 168 -45.99 9.73 -25.37
C TYR A 168 -46.00 11.04 -26.17
N ALA A 169 -46.99 11.25 -27.03
CA ALA A 169 -47.17 12.53 -27.74
C ALA A 169 -47.45 13.71 -26.79
N ALA A 170 -48.24 13.48 -25.73
CA ALA A 170 -48.50 14.51 -24.71
C ALA A 170 -47.23 14.88 -23.93
N VAL A 171 -46.41 13.90 -23.58
CA VAL A 171 -45.10 14.15 -22.95
C VAL A 171 -44.15 14.88 -23.91
N ALA A 172 -44.12 14.49 -25.18
CA ALA A 172 -43.31 15.14 -26.20
C ALA A 172 -43.69 16.62 -26.42
N ASP A 173 -44.99 16.96 -26.37
CA ASP A 173 -45.47 18.35 -26.43
C ASP A 173 -45.04 19.17 -25.20
N ILE A 174 -45.04 18.56 -23.99
CA ILE A 174 -44.51 19.19 -22.78
C ILE A 174 -43.00 19.42 -22.90
N PHE A 175 -42.26 18.45 -23.42
CA PHE A 175 -40.84 18.57 -23.68
C PHE A 175 -40.55 19.71 -24.66
N ASP A 176 -41.24 19.75 -25.81
CA ASP A 176 -41.06 20.78 -26.83
C ASP A 176 -41.34 22.19 -26.26
N LYS A 177 -42.38 22.33 -25.43
CA LYS A 177 -42.68 23.59 -24.73
C LYS A 177 -41.60 23.94 -23.70
N THR A 178 -41.08 22.96 -22.97
CA THR A 178 -40.02 23.17 -21.99
C THR A 178 -38.75 23.69 -22.67
N ILE A 179 -38.32 23.05 -23.76
CA ILE A 179 -37.16 23.46 -24.53
C ILE A 179 -37.39 24.83 -25.19
N ALA A 180 -38.57 25.09 -25.75
CA ALA A 180 -38.88 26.37 -26.39
C ALA A 180 -38.92 27.56 -25.41
N ASN A 181 -39.25 27.29 -24.14
CA ASN A 181 -39.27 28.31 -23.08
C ASN A 181 -37.89 28.51 -22.43
N ASP A 182 -36.92 27.63 -22.67
CA ASP A 182 -35.58 27.76 -22.12
C ASP A 182 -34.76 28.74 -22.96
N THR A 183 -34.59 29.95 -22.41
CA THR A 183 -33.83 31.03 -23.06
C THR A 183 -32.36 31.08 -22.63
N HIS A 184 -31.92 30.15 -21.78
CA HIS A 184 -30.56 30.11 -21.25
C HIS A 184 -29.67 29.31 -22.20
N VAL A 185 -28.88 30.02 -23.01
CA VAL A 185 -27.96 29.42 -24.00
C VAL A 185 -27.00 28.42 -23.34
N GLU A 186 -26.55 28.70 -22.11
CA GLU A 186 -25.67 27.81 -21.35
C GLU A 186 -26.34 26.46 -21.01
N LYS A 187 -27.63 26.48 -20.66
CA LYS A 187 -28.40 25.28 -20.32
C LYS A 187 -28.66 24.42 -21.56
N LEU A 188 -28.94 25.04 -22.69
CA LEU A 188 -29.04 24.35 -23.98
C LEU A 188 -27.67 23.78 -24.42
N ALA A 189 -26.57 24.48 -24.18
CA ALA A 189 -25.24 23.96 -24.44
C ALA A 189 -24.89 22.74 -23.55
N GLU A 190 -25.35 22.70 -22.30
CA GLU A 190 -25.22 21.54 -21.42
C GLU A 190 -26.02 20.34 -21.97
N TYR A 191 -27.25 20.57 -22.44
CA TYR A 191 -28.04 19.51 -23.09
C TYR A 191 -27.38 18.97 -24.35
N TYR A 192 -26.68 19.81 -25.12
CA TYR A 192 -25.89 19.36 -26.26
C TYR A 192 -24.84 18.35 -25.80
N ASP A 193 -24.02 18.71 -24.81
CA ASP A 193 -22.93 17.85 -24.34
C ASP A 193 -23.43 16.53 -23.71
N LYS A 194 -24.64 16.53 -23.14
CA LYS A 194 -25.21 15.39 -22.43
C LYS A 194 -26.05 14.43 -23.29
N PHE A 195 -26.80 14.94 -24.26
CA PHE A 195 -27.80 14.17 -24.99
C PHE A 195 -27.51 13.99 -26.48
N MET A 196 -26.58 14.77 -27.05
CA MET A 196 -26.18 14.54 -28.43
C MET A 196 -25.43 13.21 -28.57
N PRO A 197 -25.67 12.45 -29.65
CA PRO A 197 -24.82 11.33 -29.99
C PRO A 197 -23.36 11.80 -30.11
N SER A 198 -22.43 11.03 -29.53
CA SER A 198 -21.01 11.35 -29.63
C SER A 198 -20.60 11.45 -31.10
N LYS A 199 -19.93 12.55 -31.46
CA LYS A 199 -19.36 12.75 -32.80
C LYS A 199 -17.95 12.17 -32.92
N VAL A 200 -17.40 11.64 -31.83
CA VAL A 200 -16.11 10.96 -31.75
C VAL A 200 -16.27 9.56 -31.16
N SER A 201 -15.35 8.66 -31.45
CA SER A 201 -15.38 7.30 -30.89
C SER A 201 -15.15 7.26 -29.37
N GLY A 202 -14.45 8.28 -28.84
CA GLY A 202 -14.04 8.31 -27.43
C GLY A 202 -12.93 7.30 -27.10
N THR A 203 -12.23 6.78 -28.12
CA THR A 203 -11.11 5.86 -28.01
C THR A 203 -9.92 6.41 -28.79
N THR A 204 -8.75 5.78 -28.66
CA THR A 204 -7.59 6.02 -29.54
C THR A 204 -7.39 4.87 -30.52
N LEU A 205 -6.58 5.10 -31.55
CA LEU A 205 -6.18 4.05 -32.50
C LEU A 205 -5.56 2.85 -31.77
N ASP A 206 -4.67 3.11 -30.81
CA ASP A 206 -3.99 2.07 -30.05
C ASP A 206 -4.97 1.26 -29.19
N GLU A 207 -5.92 1.92 -28.53
CA GLU A 207 -6.97 1.25 -27.76
C GLU A 207 -7.91 0.42 -28.63
N THR A 208 -8.26 0.90 -29.82
CA THR A 208 -9.08 0.13 -30.76
C THR A 208 -8.31 -1.08 -31.29
N LEU A 209 -7.03 -0.93 -31.62
CA LEU A 209 -6.17 -2.04 -32.01
C LEU A 209 -6.02 -3.08 -30.89
N GLU A 210 -5.92 -2.63 -29.64
CA GLU A 210 -5.92 -3.50 -28.47
C GLU A 210 -7.23 -4.26 -28.32
N LYS A 211 -8.39 -3.60 -28.46
CA LYS A 211 -9.71 -4.25 -28.43
C LYS A 211 -9.88 -5.28 -29.54
N LEU A 212 -9.29 -5.03 -30.70
CA LEU A 212 -9.26 -5.97 -31.83
C LEU A 212 -8.26 -7.13 -31.63
N GLY A 213 -7.46 -7.10 -30.57
CA GLY A 213 -6.43 -8.09 -30.28
C GLY A 213 -5.21 -7.99 -31.19
N ALA A 214 -5.02 -6.86 -31.87
CA ALA A 214 -3.82 -6.60 -32.65
C ALA A 214 -2.63 -6.48 -31.68
N VAL A 215 -1.56 -7.22 -31.98
CA VAL A 215 -0.35 -7.25 -31.15
C VAL A 215 0.81 -6.76 -32.00
N ASP A 216 1.58 -5.82 -31.46
CA ASP A 216 2.84 -5.38 -32.04
C ASP A 216 4.01 -6.09 -31.32
N PRO A 217 4.75 -7.00 -32.01
CA PRO A 217 5.92 -7.66 -31.43
C PRO A 217 7.04 -6.69 -31.04
N ASP A 218 7.13 -5.53 -31.70
CA ASP A 218 8.20 -4.56 -31.50
C ASP A 218 7.91 -3.57 -30.36
N SER A 219 6.69 -3.60 -29.79
CA SER A 219 6.25 -2.70 -28.72
C SER A 219 5.64 -3.47 -27.53
N PRO A 220 6.46 -4.20 -26.73
CA PRO A 220 5.97 -4.97 -25.60
C PRO A 220 5.51 -4.07 -24.43
N LYS A 221 4.34 -4.36 -23.86
CA LYS A 221 3.86 -3.70 -22.62
C LYS A 221 4.63 -4.13 -21.36
N THR A 222 5.20 -5.33 -21.36
CA THR A 222 5.91 -5.88 -20.19
C THR A 222 7.05 -6.77 -20.63
N VAL A 223 8.20 -6.65 -19.97
CA VAL A 223 9.38 -7.49 -20.18
C VAL A 223 9.68 -8.26 -18.91
N ASN A 224 9.67 -9.59 -19.00
CA ASN A 224 10.05 -10.47 -17.89
C ASN A 224 11.52 -10.82 -18.00
N LEU A 225 12.33 -10.38 -17.03
CA LEU A 225 13.75 -10.70 -16.95
C LEU A 225 13.99 -11.83 -15.96
N TYR A 226 14.77 -12.84 -16.37
CA TYR A 226 15.15 -13.96 -15.53
C TYR A 226 16.66 -13.96 -15.35
N ALA A 227 17.12 -13.61 -14.16
CA ALA A 227 18.54 -13.64 -13.80
C ALA A 227 18.98 -15.08 -13.47
N ALA A 228 20.18 -15.46 -13.93
CA ALA A 228 20.74 -16.77 -13.62
C ALA A 228 21.29 -16.85 -12.18
N THR A 229 21.78 -15.71 -11.66
CA THR A 229 22.35 -15.61 -10.31
C THR A 229 21.81 -14.38 -9.57
N PHE A 230 22.02 -14.33 -8.24
CA PHE A 230 21.70 -13.14 -7.43
C PHE A 230 22.56 -11.93 -7.82
N GLU A 231 23.81 -12.16 -8.21
CA GLU A 231 24.72 -11.11 -8.68
C GLU A 231 24.23 -10.51 -10.00
N ASP A 232 23.78 -11.33 -10.94
CA ASP A 232 23.18 -10.85 -12.20
C ASP A 232 21.89 -10.05 -11.92
N LYS A 233 21.09 -10.51 -10.96
CA LYS A 233 19.86 -9.85 -10.55
C LYS A 233 20.13 -8.47 -9.95
N GLU A 234 21.15 -8.34 -9.10
CA GLU A 234 21.60 -7.05 -8.57
C GLU A 234 22.15 -6.15 -9.67
N ALA A 235 22.98 -6.68 -10.56
CA ALA A 235 23.49 -5.93 -11.70
C ALA A 235 22.37 -5.39 -12.61
N ILE A 236 21.31 -6.17 -12.86
CA ILE A 236 20.13 -5.70 -13.62
C ILE A 236 19.47 -4.52 -12.90
N ALA A 237 19.21 -4.66 -11.59
CA ALA A 237 18.59 -3.59 -10.80
C ALA A 237 19.45 -2.31 -10.79
N ASP A 238 20.77 -2.45 -10.66
CA ASP A 238 21.72 -1.34 -10.68
C ASP A 238 21.73 -0.62 -12.04
N ASN A 239 21.70 -1.37 -13.14
CA ASN A 239 21.62 -0.80 -14.50
C ASN A 239 20.29 -0.07 -14.74
N ILE A 240 19.16 -0.63 -14.28
CA ILE A 240 17.85 0.04 -14.38
C ILE A 240 17.87 1.33 -13.55
N ALA A 241 18.38 1.28 -12.32
CA ALA A 241 18.51 2.46 -11.47
C ALA A 241 19.44 3.51 -12.09
N GLU A 242 20.51 3.11 -12.80
CA GLU A 242 21.39 4.01 -13.53
C GLU A 242 20.73 4.70 -14.71
N TYR A 243 20.00 3.93 -15.52
CA TYR A 243 19.21 4.48 -16.61
C TYR A 243 18.15 5.46 -16.10
N ASN A 244 17.39 5.08 -15.08
CA ASN A 244 16.30 5.89 -14.51
C ASN A 244 16.77 7.22 -13.92
N ARG A 245 18.04 7.35 -13.50
CA ARG A 245 18.58 8.62 -12.99
C ARG A 245 18.58 9.75 -14.02
N ASN A 246 18.67 9.41 -15.32
CA ASN A 246 18.76 10.38 -16.41
C ASN A 246 17.61 10.26 -17.41
N ALA A 247 16.62 9.42 -17.13
CA ALA A 247 15.46 9.23 -17.98
C ALA A 247 14.43 10.34 -17.76
N ASP A 248 13.76 10.75 -18.84
CA ASP A 248 12.54 11.57 -18.76
C ASP A 248 11.45 10.79 -18.00
N GLU A 249 10.49 11.48 -17.37
CA GLU A 249 9.42 10.85 -16.56
C GLU A 249 8.63 9.78 -17.33
N ASP A 250 8.41 9.99 -18.63
CA ASP A 250 7.70 9.07 -19.53
C ASP A 250 8.53 7.85 -19.97
N LYS A 251 9.82 7.83 -19.64
CA LYS A 251 10.76 6.75 -20.02
C LYS A 251 11.33 6.00 -18.82
N VAL A 252 10.91 6.33 -17.61
CA VAL A 252 11.34 5.63 -16.40
C VAL A 252 10.90 4.17 -16.46
N ILE A 253 11.84 3.26 -16.23
CA ILE A 253 11.57 1.83 -16.15
C ILE A 253 11.08 1.52 -14.74
N GLU A 254 9.79 1.22 -14.62
CA GLU A 254 9.22 0.62 -13.42
C GLU A 254 9.40 -0.90 -13.47
N TYR A 255 9.84 -1.48 -12.36
CA TYR A 255 10.05 -2.93 -12.28
C TYR A 255 9.67 -3.48 -10.91
N THR A 256 9.24 -4.75 -10.90
CA THR A 256 8.97 -5.50 -9.67
C THR A 256 9.98 -6.61 -9.51
N ASP A 257 10.70 -6.59 -8.38
CA ASP A 257 11.68 -7.61 -8.03
C ASP A 257 11.07 -8.68 -7.13
N TYR A 258 10.50 -9.70 -7.75
CA TYR A 258 9.84 -10.81 -7.03
C TYR A 258 10.80 -11.58 -6.11
N VAL A 259 12.07 -11.72 -6.50
CA VAL A 259 13.05 -12.45 -5.69
C VAL A 259 13.39 -11.66 -4.44
N ALA A 260 13.62 -10.35 -4.56
CA ALA A 260 13.83 -9.50 -3.39
C ALA A 260 12.62 -9.46 -2.47
N LEU A 261 11.39 -9.37 -3.03
CA LEU A 261 10.16 -9.37 -2.21
C LEU A 261 10.04 -10.63 -1.37
N LEU A 262 10.28 -11.81 -1.98
CA LEU A 262 10.24 -13.08 -1.26
C LEU A 262 11.35 -13.18 -0.21
N MET A 263 12.58 -12.76 -0.56
CA MET A 263 13.72 -12.82 0.36
C MET A 263 13.63 -11.81 1.49
N SER A 264 13.05 -10.64 1.27
CA SER A 264 12.89 -9.58 2.27
C SER A 264 12.11 -10.05 3.49
N GLY A 265 11.05 -10.84 3.29
CA GLY A 265 10.30 -11.44 4.39
C GLY A 265 11.15 -12.43 5.20
N VAL A 266 11.94 -13.26 4.52
CA VAL A 266 12.83 -14.25 5.16
C VAL A 266 13.94 -13.56 5.94
N THR A 267 14.61 -12.56 5.36
CA THR A 267 15.68 -11.80 6.03
C THR A 267 15.14 -11.07 7.25
N THR A 268 13.96 -10.46 7.16
CA THR A 268 13.31 -9.78 8.29
C THR A 268 13.03 -10.74 9.45
N MET A 269 12.56 -11.96 9.16
CA MET A 269 12.36 -12.96 10.21
C MET A 269 13.67 -13.42 10.84
N ILE A 270 14.71 -13.67 10.03
CA ILE A 270 16.04 -14.04 10.52
C ILE A 270 16.61 -12.93 11.41
N ASP A 271 16.47 -11.67 11.01
CA ASP A 271 16.94 -10.52 11.77
C ASP A 271 16.17 -10.39 13.09
N ALA A 272 14.85 -10.54 13.09
CA ALA A 272 14.05 -10.50 14.31
C ALA A 272 14.49 -11.56 15.33
N VAL A 273 14.70 -12.81 14.89
CA VAL A 273 15.22 -13.88 15.76
C VAL A 273 16.65 -13.57 16.20
N SER A 274 17.50 -13.08 15.31
CA SER A 274 18.90 -12.72 15.61
C SER A 274 18.98 -11.62 16.67
N TYR A 275 18.20 -10.55 16.53
CA TYR A 275 18.12 -9.48 17.53
C TYR A 275 17.57 -9.98 18.87
N GLY A 276 16.57 -10.87 18.85
CA GLY A 276 16.07 -11.52 20.05
C GLY A 276 17.15 -12.31 20.79
N LEU A 277 17.94 -13.11 20.06
CA LEU A 277 19.06 -13.86 20.62
C LEU A 277 20.18 -12.94 21.12
N ILE A 278 20.50 -11.87 20.38
CA ILE A 278 21.50 -10.88 20.81
C ILE A 278 21.06 -10.21 22.12
N ALA A 279 19.79 -9.83 22.26
CA ALA A 279 19.27 -9.27 23.50
C ALA A 279 19.39 -10.26 24.67
N PHE A 280 19.05 -11.52 24.45
CA PHE A 280 19.19 -12.57 25.46
C PHE A 280 20.65 -12.77 25.89
N VAL A 281 21.59 -12.80 24.93
CA VAL A 281 23.03 -12.87 25.20
C VAL A 281 23.51 -11.64 25.96
N ALA A 282 23.06 -10.44 25.60
CA ALA A 282 23.45 -9.21 26.29
C ALA A 282 23.03 -9.22 27.76
N ILE A 283 21.79 -9.61 28.06
CA ILE A 283 21.30 -9.76 29.44
C ILE A 283 22.12 -10.81 30.20
N SER A 284 22.38 -11.95 29.55
CA SER A 284 23.18 -13.04 30.14
C SER A 284 24.59 -12.57 30.48
N LEU A 285 25.24 -11.80 29.60
CA LEU A 285 26.56 -11.22 29.84
C LEU A 285 26.57 -10.24 31.03
N VAL A 286 25.53 -9.42 31.18
CA VAL A 286 25.41 -8.51 32.34
C VAL A 286 25.28 -9.31 33.63
N VAL A 287 24.39 -10.32 33.66
CA VAL A 287 24.19 -11.18 34.83
C VAL A 287 25.49 -11.93 35.18
N SER A 288 26.18 -12.49 34.19
CA SER A 288 27.47 -13.15 34.37
C SER A 288 28.54 -12.17 34.89
N SER A 289 28.61 -10.95 34.37
CA SER A 289 29.54 -9.92 34.84
C SER A 289 29.30 -9.56 36.32
N ILE A 290 28.04 -9.44 36.74
CA ILE A 290 27.70 -9.19 38.16
C ILE A 290 28.15 -10.38 39.01
N MET A 291 27.89 -11.62 38.57
CA MET A 291 28.29 -12.82 39.29
C MET A 291 29.82 -12.89 39.47
N ILE A 292 30.59 -12.59 38.42
CA ILE A 292 32.06 -12.53 38.49
C ILE A 292 32.49 -11.46 39.50
N GLY A 293 31.85 -10.29 39.51
CA GLY A 293 32.11 -9.23 40.49
C GLY A 293 31.84 -9.67 41.94
N ILE A 294 30.77 -10.43 42.18
CA ILE A 294 30.43 -10.96 43.51
C ILE A 294 31.46 -12.00 43.97
N ILE A 295 31.83 -12.95 43.10
CA ILE A 295 32.79 -14.00 43.44
C ILE A 295 34.17 -13.38 43.74
N THR A 296 34.62 -12.44 42.90
CA THR A 296 35.88 -11.73 43.12
C THR A 296 35.84 -10.87 44.39
N TYR A 297 34.69 -10.28 44.74
CA TYR A 297 34.50 -9.60 46.01
C TYR A 297 34.63 -10.54 47.22
N ILE A 298 33.99 -11.72 47.18
CA ILE A 298 34.10 -12.73 48.24
C ILE A 298 35.56 -13.19 48.38
N SER A 299 36.24 -13.47 47.28
CA SER A 299 37.66 -13.84 47.27
C SER A 299 38.55 -12.79 47.96
N VAL A 300 38.29 -11.51 47.72
CA VAL A 300 38.99 -10.40 48.41
C VAL A 300 38.73 -10.42 49.92
N LEU A 301 37.49 -10.70 50.35
CA LEU A 301 37.16 -10.76 51.77
C LEU A 301 37.85 -11.92 52.47
N GLU A 302 37.84 -13.11 51.88
CA GLU A 302 38.50 -14.30 52.42
C GLU A 302 40.01 -14.10 52.54
N ARG A 303 40.61 -13.38 51.58
CA ARG A 303 42.06 -13.11 51.53
C ARG A 303 42.46 -11.81 52.22
N THR A 304 41.59 -11.22 53.07
CA THR A 304 41.88 -9.94 53.75
C THR A 304 43.17 -9.98 54.58
N LYS A 305 43.46 -11.11 55.25
CA LYS A 305 44.67 -11.28 56.07
C LYS A 305 45.94 -11.28 55.20
N GLU A 306 45.90 -11.95 54.04
CA GLU A 306 47.01 -11.95 53.07
C GLU A 306 47.30 -10.54 52.56
N ILE A 307 46.25 -9.78 52.23
CA ILE A 307 46.36 -8.38 51.80
C ILE A 307 46.99 -7.52 52.91
N GLY A 308 46.58 -7.72 54.17
CA GLY A 308 47.12 -7.01 55.34
C GLY A 308 48.62 -7.25 55.55
N ILE A 309 49.08 -8.49 55.37
CA ILE A 309 50.51 -8.86 55.44
C ILE A 309 51.30 -8.18 54.32
N LEU A 310 50.85 -8.30 53.07
CA LEU A 310 51.50 -7.67 51.91
C LEU A 310 51.60 -6.15 52.07
N ARG A 311 50.53 -5.53 52.55
CA ARG A 311 50.45 -4.08 52.81
C ARG A 311 51.36 -3.61 53.93
N SER A 312 51.62 -4.47 54.93
CA SER A 312 52.51 -4.18 56.06
C SER A 312 53.99 -4.33 55.71
N ILE A 313 54.31 -5.19 54.73
CA ILE A 313 55.67 -5.36 54.19
C ILE A 313 56.03 -4.27 53.15
N GLY A 314 55.05 -3.47 52.71
CA GLY A 314 55.29 -2.28 51.88
C GLY A 314 54.58 -2.26 50.52
N ALA A 315 53.74 -3.26 50.21
CA ALA A 315 52.98 -3.26 48.96
C ALA A 315 52.08 -2.02 48.86
N SER A 316 52.12 -1.35 47.71
CA SER A 316 51.28 -0.19 47.46
C SER A 316 49.84 -0.59 47.15
N LYS A 317 48.90 0.36 47.25
CA LYS A 317 47.49 0.13 46.86
C LYS A 317 47.36 -0.30 45.38
N ARG A 318 48.29 0.16 44.52
CA ARG A 318 48.32 -0.18 43.10
C ARG A 318 48.81 -1.61 42.87
N ASP A 319 49.76 -2.08 43.66
CA ASP A 319 50.28 -3.45 43.55
C ASP A 319 49.19 -4.46 43.91
N ILE A 320 48.47 -4.22 45.00
CA ILE A 320 47.32 -5.05 45.41
C ILE A 320 46.25 -5.05 44.32
N SER A 321 45.83 -3.88 43.81
CA SER A 321 44.83 -3.80 42.75
C SER A 321 45.28 -4.49 41.45
N SER A 322 46.56 -4.40 41.10
CA SER A 322 47.10 -5.00 39.88
C SER A 322 47.12 -6.52 39.92
N VAL A 323 47.37 -7.12 41.11
CA VAL A 323 47.31 -8.57 41.29
C VAL A 323 45.89 -9.09 41.04
N PHE A 324 44.87 -8.47 41.64
CA PHE A 324 43.48 -8.89 41.44
C PHE A 324 42.96 -8.61 40.02
N ASN A 325 43.39 -7.51 39.39
CA ASN A 325 43.08 -7.26 37.98
C ASN A 325 43.74 -8.29 37.06
N ALA A 326 44.98 -8.70 37.33
CA ALA A 326 45.66 -9.75 36.58
C ALA A 326 44.98 -11.11 36.74
N GLU A 327 44.55 -11.47 37.95
CA GLU A 327 43.77 -12.68 38.22
C GLU A 327 42.47 -12.68 37.40
N THR A 328 41.77 -11.56 37.38
CA THR A 328 40.52 -11.41 36.62
C THR A 328 40.72 -11.45 35.10
N LEU A 329 41.85 -10.93 34.61
CA LEU A 329 42.24 -11.02 33.20
C LEU A 329 42.57 -12.45 32.78
N ILE A 330 43.30 -13.20 33.62
CA ILE A 330 43.61 -14.61 33.35
C ILE A 330 42.33 -15.43 33.31
N ILE A 331 41.40 -15.19 34.24
CA ILE A 331 40.09 -15.83 34.25
C ILE A 331 39.32 -15.52 32.96
N GLY A 332 39.29 -14.25 32.53
CA GLY A 332 38.62 -13.87 31.28
C GLY A 332 39.25 -14.50 30.04
N PHE A 333 40.58 -14.58 29.97
CA PHE A 333 41.27 -15.23 28.87
C PHE A 333 40.96 -16.73 28.82
N CYS A 334 41.06 -17.44 29.96
CA CYS A 334 40.76 -18.86 30.03
C CYS A 334 39.28 -19.15 29.72
N ALA A 335 38.36 -18.34 30.26
CA ALA A 335 36.93 -18.49 29.98
C ALA A 335 36.62 -18.26 28.50
N GLY A 336 37.18 -17.22 27.89
CA GLY A 336 37.07 -16.95 26.46
C GLY A 336 37.62 -18.12 25.62
N ALA A 337 38.82 -18.61 25.92
CA ALA A 337 39.43 -19.72 25.21
C ALA A 337 38.60 -21.02 25.31
N ILE A 338 38.11 -21.35 26.51
CA ILE A 338 37.23 -22.51 26.72
C ILE A 338 35.90 -22.32 25.97
N GLY A 339 35.35 -21.11 25.98
CA GLY A 339 34.13 -20.78 25.24
C GLY A 339 34.28 -21.02 23.74
N ILE A 340 35.37 -20.57 23.12
CA ILE A 340 35.65 -20.81 21.70
C ILE A 340 35.77 -22.31 21.39
N ILE A 341 36.53 -23.05 22.22
CA ILE A 341 36.70 -24.50 22.03
C ILE A 341 35.35 -25.20 22.13
N ALA A 342 34.52 -24.84 23.13
CA ALA A 342 33.19 -25.39 23.30
C ALA A 342 32.27 -25.07 22.12
N SER A 343 32.29 -23.82 21.61
CA SER A 343 31.52 -23.43 20.43
C SER A 343 31.93 -24.22 19.19
N MET A 344 33.24 -24.40 18.94
CA MET A 344 33.74 -25.20 17.83
C MET A 344 33.32 -26.67 17.93
N LEU A 345 33.35 -27.24 19.14
CA LEU A 345 32.87 -28.61 19.38
C LEU A 345 31.36 -28.73 19.14
N LEU A 346 30.57 -27.73 19.53
CA LEU A 346 29.12 -27.70 19.32
C LEU A 346 28.74 -27.54 17.83
N CYS A 347 29.57 -26.91 17.01
CA CYS A 347 29.33 -26.82 15.56
C CYS A 347 29.24 -28.20 14.90
N ILE A 348 29.92 -29.24 15.43
CA ILE A 348 29.93 -30.59 14.85
C ILE A 348 28.53 -31.22 14.87
N PRO A 349 27.88 -31.45 16.04
CA PRO A 349 26.54 -32.03 16.06
C PRO A 349 25.49 -31.10 15.44
N LEU A 350 25.64 -29.77 15.56
CA LEU A 350 24.73 -28.83 14.93
C LEU A 350 24.74 -28.96 13.41
N ASN A 351 25.91 -29.04 12.79
CA ASN A 351 26.02 -29.23 11.34
C ASN A 351 25.44 -30.57 10.88
N LEU A 352 25.57 -31.63 11.68
CA LEU A 352 24.95 -32.92 11.37
C LEU A 352 23.41 -32.84 11.40
N ILE A 353 22.85 -32.17 12.41
CA ILE A 353 21.39 -31.99 12.53
C ILE A 353 20.87 -31.12 11.39
N VAL A 354 21.52 -29.99 11.10
CA VAL A 354 21.11 -29.08 10.01
C VAL A 354 21.12 -29.79 8.66
N ARG A 355 22.19 -30.54 8.35
CA ARG A 355 22.27 -31.32 7.11
C ARG A 355 21.18 -32.38 7.02
N SER A 356 20.87 -33.06 8.12
CA SER A 356 19.81 -34.07 8.16
C SER A 356 18.40 -33.50 7.96
N LEU A 357 18.15 -32.26 8.42
CA LEU A 357 16.84 -31.62 8.32
C LEU A 357 16.62 -30.91 6.97
N THR A 358 17.68 -30.28 6.45
CA THR A 358 17.59 -29.44 5.24
C THR A 358 17.96 -30.19 3.96
N GLY A 359 18.80 -31.24 4.05
CA GLY A 359 19.35 -31.93 2.88
C GLY A 359 20.36 -31.10 2.07
N ILE A 360 20.79 -29.94 2.58
CA ILE A 360 21.70 -29.02 1.90
C ILE A 360 23.11 -29.16 2.48
N ASP A 361 24.02 -29.77 1.71
CA ASP A 361 25.41 -30.01 2.14
C ASP A 361 26.26 -28.74 2.26
N THR A 362 25.86 -27.66 1.58
CA THR A 362 26.57 -26.37 1.56
C THR A 362 26.24 -25.49 2.76
N LEU A 363 25.19 -25.80 3.53
CA LEU A 363 24.80 -24.99 4.69
C LEU A 363 25.57 -25.47 5.93
N THR A 364 26.63 -24.75 6.29
CA THR A 364 27.48 -25.09 7.45
C THR A 364 27.67 -23.93 8.40
N ALA A 365 27.41 -24.16 9.68
CA ALA A 365 27.82 -23.28 10.76
C ALA A 365 29.34 -23.39 10.95
N VAL A 366 30.05 -22.28 10.72
CA VAL A 366 31.49 -22.16 10.92
C VAL A 366 31.75 -20.92 11.75
N LEU A 367 32.62 -21.02 12.75
CA LEU A 367 33.08 -19.88 13.52
C LEU A 367 34.33 -19.27 12.84
N PRO A 368 34.25 -18.05 12.28
CA PRO A 368 35.42 -17.41 11.69
C PRO A 368 36.47 -17.13 12.75
N TRP A 369 37.74 -17.43 12.47
CA TRP A 369 38.85 -17.23 13.41
C TRP A 369 38.95 -15.77 13.92
N ARG A 370 38.63 -14.80 13.07
CA ARG A 370 38.57 -13.38 13.42
C ARG A 370 37.52 -13.09 14.48
N ALA A 371 36.32 -13.68 14.34
CA ALA A 371 35.25 -13.55 15.33
C ALA A 371 35.65 -14.20 16.66
N GLY A 372 36.35 -15.34 16.60
CA GLY A 372 36.86 -15.99 17.80
C GLY A 372 37.82 -15.11 18.62
N ILE A 373 38.77 -14.43 17.96
CA ILE A 373 39.68 -13.48 18.63
C ILE A 373 38.90 -12.35 19.30
N ILE A 374 37.93 -11.77 18.59
CA ILE A 374 37.10 -10.68 19.11
C ILE A 374 36.33 -11.11 20.37
N LEU A 375 35.75 -12.31 20.38
CA LEU A 375 35.00 -12.84 21.52
C LEU A 375 35.90 -13.06 22.75
N VAL A 376 37.14 -13.52 22.57
CA VAL A 376 38.10 -13.65 23.68
C VAL A 376 38.44 -12.28 24.27
N LEU A 377 38.67 -11.28 23.41
CA LEU A 377 38.93 -9.90 23.86
C LEU A 377 37.73 -9.33 24.62
N ILE A 378 36.50 -9.54 24.12
CA ILE A 378 35.27 -9.13 24.81
C ILE A 378 35.18 -9.80 26.18
N SER A 379 35.47 -11.10 26.27
CA SER A 379 35.47 -11.82 27.55
C SER A 379 36.45 -11.22 28.55
N MET A 380 37.70 -10.96 28.14
CA MET A 380 38.71 -10.33 28.99
C MET A 380 38.31 -8.92 29.45
N VAL A 381 37.70 -8.12 28.58
CA VAL A 381 37.24 -6.77 28.92
C VAL A 381 36.09 -6.83 29.92
N LEU A 382 35.11 -7.71 29.71
CA LEU A 382 33.97 -7.86 30.61
C LEU A 382 34.40 -8.34 32.00
N THR A 383 35.28 -9.35 32.07
CA THR A 383 35.78 -9.80 33.37
C THR A 383 36.58 -8.70 34.06
N LEU A 384 37.46 -7.99 33.34
CA LEU A 384 38.21 -6.89 33.91
C LEU A 384 37.28 -5.80 34.47
N ILE A 385 36.24 -5.39 33.73
CA ILE A 385 35.25 -4.42 34.20
C ILE A 385 34.57 -4.90 35.48
N ALA A 386 34.17 -6.17 35.54
CA ALA A 386 33.60 -6.78 36.75
C ALA A 386 34.56 -6.75 37.95
N GLY A 387 35.85 -7.00 37.70
CA GLY A 387 36.90 -7.09 38.72
C GLY A 387 37.42 -5.73 39.24
N ILE A 388 37.20 -4.62 38.53
CA ILE A 388 37.72 -3.30 38.93
C ILE A 388 37.17 -2.84 40.27
N ILE A 389 35.87 -3.05 40.53
CA ILE A 389 35.21 -2.64 41.78
C ILE A 389 35.81 -3.40 42.99
N PRO A 390 35.83 -4.75 43.02
CA PRO A 390 36.40 -5.50 44.14
C PRO A 390 37.92 -5.27 44.29
N SER A 391 38.67 -5.15 43.19
CA SER A 391 40.11 -4.84 43.25
C SER A 391 40.40 -3.49 43.93
N ARG A 392 39.55 -2.49 43.68
CA ARG A 392 39.64 -1.19 44.38
C ARG A 392 39.28 -1.30 45.87
N ILE A 393 38.34 -2.16 46.23
CA ILE A 393 37.98 -2.40 47.63
C ILE A 393 39.14 -3.10 48.36
N ALA A 394 39.76 -4.13 47.75
CA ALA A 394 40.94 -4.82 48.26
C ALA A 394 42.09 -3.84 48.56
N ALA A 395 42.39 -2.96 47.60
CA ALA A 395 43.45 -1.97 47.71
C ALA A 395 43.24 -0.91 48.81
N LYS A 396 41.99 -0.70 49.25
CA LYS A 396 41.62 0.29 50.28
C LYS A 396 41.51 -0.30 51.70
N LYS A 397 41.67 -1.62 51.89
CA LYS A 397 41.65 -2.25 53.21
C LYS A 397 42.80 -1.74 54.09
N ASP A 398 42.49 -1.42 55.35
CA ASP A 398 43.45 -0.93 56.33
C ASP A 398 44.31 -2.11 56.86
N PRO A 399 45.66 -2.02 56.84
CA PRO A 399 46.53 -3.10 57.27
C PRO A 399 46.35 -3.48 58.76
N VAL A 400 46.06 -2.49 59.62
CA VAL A 400 45.89 -2.68 61.06
C VAL A 400 44.56 -3.37 61.34
N ALA A 401 43.49 -2.99 60.63
CA ALA A 401 42.19 -3.65 60.74
C ALA A 401 42.23 -5.08 60.16
N ALA A 402 42.96 -5.29 59.07
CA ALA A 402 43.09 -6.59 58.40
C ALA A 402 43.86 -7.64 59.23
N LEU A 403 44.82 -7.23 60.06
CA LEU A 403 45.58 -8.12 60.95
C LEU A 403 44.88 -8.40 62.29
N ARG A 404 43.87 -7.59 62.65
CA ARG A 404 43.15 -7.67 63.92
C ARG A 404 41.80 -8.40 63.81
N ALA A 405 41.32 -8.64 62.60
CA ALA A 405 40.17 -9.50 62.36
C ALA A 405 40.57 -10.96 62.65
N GLU A 406 39.84 -11.64 63.55
CA GLU A 406 39.98 -13.07 63.82
C GLU A 406 39.54 -13.93 62.64
#